data_AF-A0A8B6XPR0-F1
#
_entry.id   AF-A0A8B6XPR0-F1
#
_cell.length_a   1.000
_cell.length_b   1.000
_cell.length_c   1.000
_cell.angle_alpha   90.00
_cell.angle_beta   90.00
_cell.angle_gamma   90.00
#
_symmetry.space_group_name_H-M   'P 1'
#
loop_
_entity.id
_entity.type
_entity.pdbx_description
1 polymer ?
#
loop_
_entity_poly.entity_id
_entity_poly.type
_entity_poly.pdbx_seq_one_letter_code
_entity_poly.pdbx_strand_id
1 'polypeptide(L)'
;MELSDCLKTELELIKTKIDKDEVCVLEQFLSGCTTAEDVSVLAIRYRHFLREKYSSNWGSCNYEPIKRPIKIAYLLNPDKIFYNEIDDVICNYLRNEGAEVIPFTYQNFYFKGSKNGIDLYIDNKVIDLDGFLSYGYRSKNNMDIYMYVVQMMEQKGVVCLHSHEIDCIINSKLLQSIYFGKAKIPIPDTYQTFDIQSTKTLVESVDIAPCIVKLHDGYGGAGVSKIDHKNGIINFVGKCIWKNEHILVQKYVPDSIGRSVRVLCFNGKTFSIAEYQDLSGSLLSNASYGDKFRLNSLMSHPKYNIYAEVAEKALSSLGDILIGGVDILDSKTEGVVVLEVNGFPDIFDNWLITGKCGFHQLAKCFMDKIKNAILKRCSNKNF
;
A
#
# COMPACT_ATOMS: atom_id res chain seq x y z
N MET A 1 4.85 4.15 36.58
CA MET A 1 4.22 3.33 35.53
C MET A 1 4.19 1.89 36.01
N GLU A 2 3.04 1.22 35.94
CA GLU A 2 2.93 -0.17 36.37
C GLU A 2 3.16 -1.09 35.16
N LEU A 3 4.32 -1.74 35.12
CA LEU A 3 4.65 -2.72 34.08
C LEU A 3 4.11 -4.09 34.47
N SER A 4 3.72 -4.91 33.49
CA SER A 4 3.41 -6.31 33.74
C SER A 4 4.63 -7.07 34.23
N ASP A 5 4.44 -8.11 35.03
CA ASP A 5 5.57 -8.90 35.57
C ASP A 5 6.35 -9.62 34.45
N CYS A 6 5.68 -9.93 33.35
CA CYS A 6 6.30 -10.45 32.13
C CYS A 6 7.30 -9.44 31.54
N LEU A 7 6.88 -8.18 31.38
CA LEU A 7 7.71 -7.13 30.79
C LEU A 7 8.86 -6.71 31.72
N LYS A 8 8.65 -6.71 33.04
CA LYS A 8 9.73 -6.52 34.03
C LYS A 8 10.78 -7.62 33.93
N THR A 9 10.34 -8.87 33.93
CA THR A 9 11.23 -10.05 33.82
C THR A 9 12.04 -10.01 32.52
N GLU A 10 11.42 -9.56 31.44
CA GLU A 10 12.08 -9.39 30.15
C GLU A 10 13.16 -8.30 30.15
N LEU A 11 12.89 -7.12 30.71
CA LEU A 11 13.88 -6.05 30.78
C LEU A 11 15.09 -6.45 31.62
N GLU A 12 14.87 -7.15 32.74
CA GLU A 12 15.94 -7.70 33.55
C GLU A 12 16.78 -8.70 32.75
N LEU A 13 16.13 -9.60 31.99
CA LEU A 13 16.84 -10.52 31.12
C LEU A 13 17.68 -9.77 30.06
N ILE A 14 17.14 -8.74 29.42
CA ILE A 14 17.87 -7.91 28.43
C ILE A 14 19.10 -7.26 29.09
N LYS A 15 18.95 -6.66 30.27
CA LYS A 15 20.04 -6.02 31.01
C LYS A 15 21.17 -7.00 31.36
N THR A 16 20.87 -8.29 31.59
CA THR A 16 21.92 -9.31 31.81
C THR A 16 22.70 -9.71 30.54
N LYS A 17 22.24 -9.27 29.35
CA LYS A 17 22.79 -9.71 28.05
C LYS A 17 23.50 -8.60 27.26
N ILE A 18 23.39 -7.35 27.70
CA ILE A 18 24.13 -6.18 27.18
C ILE A 18 25.24 -5.78 28.17
N ASP A 19 26.23 -5.00 27.71
CA ASP A 19 27.30 -4.53 28.60
C ASP A 19 26.86 -3.35 29.48
N LYS A 20 27.71 -2.95 30.45
CA LYS A 20 27.36 -1.95 31.46
C LYS A 20 27.10 -0.55 30.87
N ASP A 21 27.76 -0.19 29.78
CA ASP A 21 27.58 1.11 29.15
C ASP A 21 26.25 1.14 28.37
N GLU A 22 25.91 0.03 27.72
CA GLU A 22 24.61 -0.20 27.06
C GLU A 22 23.44 -0.30 28.05
N VAL A 23 23.64 -0.85 29.26
CA VAL A 23 22.62 -0.79 30.33
C VAL A 23 22.29 0.67 30.68
N CYS A 24 23.30 1.54 30.79
CA CYS A 24 23.08 2.95 31.10
C CYS A 24 22.27 3.66 30.00
N VAL A 25 22.55 3.35 28.74
CA VAL A 25 21.82 3.86 27.57
C VAL A 25 20.38 3.34 27.55
N LEU A 26 20.16 2.04 27.79
CA LEU A 26 18.81 1.46 27.91
C LEU A 26 18.01 2.14 29.04
N GLU A 27 18.63 2.42 30.18
CA GLU A 27 17.99 3.10 31.31
C GLU A 27 17.63 4.56 31.00
N GLN A 28 18.47 5.27 30.24
CA GLN A 28 18.14 6.60 29.72
C GLN A 28 16.92 6.55 28.78
N PHE A 29 16.86 5.57 27.87
CA PHE A 29 15.70 5.43 26.98
C PHE A 29 14.42 5.04 27.74
N LEU A 30 14.53 4.14 28.71
CA LEU A 30 13.41 3.79 29.59
C LEU A 30 12.89 4.98 30.40
N SER A 31 13.76 5.92 30.78
CA SER A 31 13.35 7.14 31.48
C SER A 31 12.51 8.10 30.62
N GLY A 32 12.62 7.98 29.29
CA GLY A 32 11.79 8.71 28.33
C GLY A 32 10.48 8.02 27.95
N CYS A 33 10.26 6.77 28.37
CA CYS A 33 9.02 6.04 28.12
C CYS A 33 7.90 6.52 29.04
N THR A 34 6.73 6.82 28.46
CA THR A 34 5.58 7.35 29.23
C THR A 34 4.47 6.31 29.41
N THR A 35 4.47 5.26 28.58
CA THR A 35 3.49 4.17 28.61
C THR A 35 4.15 2.79 28.62
N ALA A 36 3.41 1.76 29.07
CA ALA A 36 3.90 0.38 29.07
C ALA A 36 4.12 -0.15 27.64
N GLU A 37 3.43 0.43 26.66
CA GLU A 37 3.60 0.13 25.25
C GLU A 37 4.94 0.66 24.71
N ASP A 38 5.34 1.87 25.10
CA ASP A 38 6.66 2.43 24.75
C ASP A 38 7.79 1.52 25.24
N VAL A 39 7.63 0.99 26.47
CA VAL A 39 8.58 0.05 27.08
C VAL A 39 8.59 -1.30 26.35
N SER A 40 7.42 -1.79 25.94
CA SER A 40 7.28 -3.03 25.16
C SER A 40 8.00 -2.92 23.81
N VAL A 41 7.80 -1.81 23.09
CA VAL A 41 8.47 -1.54 21.82
C VAL A 41 9.99 -1.44 21.99
N LEU A 42 10.46 -0.79 23.06
CA LEU A 42 11.89 -0.68 23.37
C LEU A 42 12.50 -2.05 23.72
N ALA A 43 11.81 -2.87 24.51
CA ALA A 43 12.23 -4.23 24.86
C ALA A 43 12.33 -5.13 23.61
N ILE A 44 11.36 -5.03 22.69
CA ILE A 44 11.39 -5.74 21.41
C ILE A 44 12.60 -5.33 20.57
N ARG A 45 12.94 -4.04 20.49
CA ARG A 45 14.13 -3.53 19.76
C ARG A 45 15.43 -4.14 20.30
N TYR A 46 15.64 -4.14 21.62
CA TYR A 46 16.83 -4.73 22.24
C TYR A 46 16.89 -6.26 22.10
N ARG A 47 15.73 -6.93 22.18
CA ARG A 47 15.62 -8.38 21.92
C ARG A 47 16.10 -8.75 20.52
N HIS A 48 15.87 -7.89 19.52
CA HIS A 48 16.31 -8.11 18.14
C HIS A 48 17.81 -7.90 17.98
N PHE A 49 18.37 -6.88 18.62
CA PHE A 49 19.82 -6.62 18.63
C PHE A 49 20.61 -7.78 19.29
N LEU A 50 20.06 -8.36 20.35
CA LEU A 50 20.69 -9.47 21.09
C LEU A 50 20.58 -10.83 20.39
N ARG A 51 19.68 -11.00 19.41
CA ARG A 51 19.50 -12.27 18.67
C ARG A 51 20.66 -12.60 17.74
N GLU A 52 21.42 -11.61 17.26
CA GLU A 52 22.62 -11.86 16.45
C GLU A 52 23.78 -12.46 17.27
N LYS A 53 23.75 -12.37 18.61
CA LYS A 53 24.90 -12.74 19.44
C LYS A 53 24.88 -14.18 19.99
N TYR A 54 23.77 -14.91 19.91
CA TYR A 54 23.67 -16.29 20.43
C TYR A 54 22.68 -17.17 19.65
N SER A 55 23.12 -17.72 18.51
CA SER A 55 22.38 -18.77 17.79
C SER A 55 22.79 -20.16 18.26
N SER A 56 22.16 -20.67 19.32
CA SER A 56 22.08 -22.13 19.54
C SER A 56 20.92 -22.46 20.47
N ASN A 57 20.04 -23.36 19.98
CA ASN A 57 18.93 -24.04 20.64
C ASN A 57 17.54 -23.42 20.49
N TRP A 58 16.88 -23.69 19.36
CA TRP A 58 15.43 -23.90 19.36
C TRP A 58 15.05 -25.07 18.44
N GLY A 59 14.20 -25.94 18.98
CA GLY A 59 13.85 -27.26 18.47
C GLY A 59 13.00 -27.27 17.20
N SER A 60 12.90 -28.49 16.67
CA SER A 60 12.30 -28.87 15.40
C SER A 60 10.79 -28.59 15.31
N CYS A 61 10.42 -27.63 14.48
CA CYS A 61 9.19 -27.73 13.67
C CYS A 61 9.62 -28.24 12.28
N ASN A 62 8.97 -29.29 11.78
CA ASN A 62 9.20 -29.81 10.43
C ASN A 62 8.83 -28.75 9.39
N TYR A 63 9.81 -27.93 9.01
CA TYR A 63 9.84 -27.11 7.81
C TYR A 63 11.05 -27.58 7.00
N GLU A 64 10.86 -27.86 5.71
CA GLU A 64 12.01 -27.99 4.83
C GLU A 64 12.78 -26.65 4.86
N PRO A 65 14.07 -26.65 5.24
CA PRO A 65 14.81 -25.42 5.40
C PRO A 65 15.04 -24.77 4.04
N ILE A 66 14.70 -23.47 3.94
CA ILE A 66 15.18 -22.63 2.85
C ILE A 66 16.71 -22.59 3.00
N LYS A 67 17.43 -23.16 2.03
CA LYS A 67 18.88 -23.39 2.10
C LYS A 67 19.73 -22.10 2.19
N ARG A 68 19.13 -20.94 1.93
CA ARG A 68 19.75 -19.60 2.05
C ARG A 68 18.69 -18.57 2.50
N PRO A 69 19.05 -17.47 3.18
CA PRO A 69 18.09 -16.42 3.52
C PRO A 69 17.42 -15.87 2.25
N ILE A 70 16.13 -15.53 2.37
CA ILE A 70 15.36 -14.88 1.29
C ILE A 70 15.95 -13.49 1.07
N LYS A 71 16.36 -13.18 -0.16
CA LYS A 71 16.93 -11.88 -0.53
C LYS A 71 15.87 -11.00 -1.16
N ILE A 72 15.61 -9.85 -0.56
CA ILE A 72 14.63 -8.87 -1.03
C ILE A 72 15.35 -7.58 -1.41
N ALA A 73 15.24 -7.18 -2.67
CA ALA A 73 15.62 -5.83 -3.07
C ALA A 73 14.50 -4.85 -2.71
N TYR A 74 14.85 -3.80 -1.97
CA TYR A 74 13.93 -2.74 -1.60
C TYR A 74 14.31 -1.45 -2.33
N LEU A 75 13.51 -0.99 -3.27
CA LEU A 75 13.73 0.32 -3.89
C LEU A 75 13.21 1.40 -2.92
N LEU A 76 14.12 2.22 -2.39
CA LEU A 76 13.77 3.38 -1.57
C LEU A 76 12.94 4.36 -2.40
N ASN A 77 11.90 4.93 -1.80
CA ASN A 77 11.01 5.81 -2.52
C ASN A 77 11.79 7.05 -3.04
N PRO A 78 11.84 7.27 -4.36
CA PRO A 78 12.64 8.36 -4.94
C PRO A 78 12.03 9.75 -4.65
N ASP A 79 10.75 9.83 -4.28
CA ASP A 79 10.07 11.11 -4.05
C ASP A 79 10.15 11.53 -2.58
N LYS A 80 10.85 12.64 -2.34
CA LYS A 80 11.19 13.15 -0.99
C LYS A 80 10.00 13.44 -0.07
N ILE A 81 8.81 13.62 -0.63
CA ILE A 81 7.57 13.88 0.12
C ILE A 81 7.06 12.61 0.81
N PHE A 82 7.39 11.43 0.26
CA PHE A 82 7.05 10.11 0.79
C PHE A 82 8.29 9.32 1.25
N TYR A 83 9.48 9.89 1.06
CA TYR A 83 10.75 9.40 1.57
C TYR A 83 10.93 9.85 3.03
N ASN A 84 10.65 8.93 3.96
CA ASN A 84 10.66 9.27 5.38
C ASN A 84 11.10 8.02 6.17
N GLU A 85 10.23 7.55 7.06
CA GLU A 85 10.47 6.49 8.03
C GLU A 85 9.75 5.18 7.64
N ILE A 86 8.79 5.25 6.72
CA ILE A 86 7.99 4.10 6.28
C ILE A 86 8.85 3.05 5.58
N ASP A 87 9.76 3.47 4.70
CA ASP A 87 10.66 2.56 3.99
C ASP A 87 11.53 1.77 4.98
N ASP A 88 12.10 2.46 5.97
CA ASP A 88 12.89 1.85 7.03
C ASP A 88 12.05 0.90 7.90
N VAL A 89 10.83 1.30 8.27
CA VAL A 89 9.89 0.47 9.02
C VAL A 89 9.58 -0.81 8.25
N ILE A 90 9.25 -0.74 6.96
CA ILE A 90 8.97 -1.93 6.15
C ILE A 90 10.22 -2.80 6.01
N CYS A 91 11.39 -2.20 5.72
CA CYS A 91 12.66 -2.93 5.66
C CYS A 91 12.93 -3.69 6.96
N ASN A 92 12.68 -3.07 8.11
CA ASN A 92 12.86 -3.69 9.42
C ASN A 92 11.87 -4.83 9.67
N TYR A 93 10.59 -4.67 9.33
CA TYR A 93 9.64 -5.78 9.43
C TYR A 93 9.99 -6.95 8.49
N LEU A 94 10.47 -6.68 7.28
CA LEU A 94 10.96 -7.73 6.37
C LEU A 94 12.18 -8.47 6.95
N ARG A 95 13.14 -7.75 7.55
CA ARG A 95 14.27 -8.36 8.27
C ARG A 95 13.81 -9.21 9.46
N ASN A 96 12.81 -8.74 10.21
CA ASN A 96 12.23 -9.47 11.34
C ASN A 96 11.56 -10.78 10.90
N GLU A 97 10.96 -10.82 9.71
CA GLU A 97 10.42 -12.04 9.09
C GLU A 97 11.52 -12.97 8.51
N GLY A 98 12.80 -12.58 8.61
CA GLY A 98 13.96 -13.38 8.23
C GLY A 98 14.52 -13.11 6.85
N ALA A 99 14.17 -11.98 6.21
CA ALA A 99 14.74 -11.58 4.93
C ALA A 99 16.09 -10.87 5.08
N GLU A 100 17.00 -11.14 4.14
CA GLU A 100 18.10 -10.23 3.83
C GLU A 100 17.56 -9.11 2.93
N VAL A 101 17.39 -7.92 3.48
CA VAL A 101 16.86 -6.75 2.76
C VAL A 101 18.00 -5.89 2.23
N ILE A 102 18.02 -5.71 0.91
CA ILE A 102 19.01 -4.94 0.15
C ILE A 102 18.34 -3.64 -0.33
N PRO A 103 18.40 -2.55 0.44
CA PRO A 103 17.89 -1.27 0.01
C PRO A 103 18.74 -0.70 -1.13
N PHE A 104 18.10 -0.08 -2.13
CA PHE A 104 18.79 0.56 -3.24
C PHE A 104 18.01 1.77 -3.78
N THR A 105 18.68 2.55 -4.63
CA THR A 105 18.10 3.70 -5.34
C THR A 105 18.35 3.57 -6.84
N TYR A 106 17.76 4.44 -7.65
CA TYR A 106 18.08 4.46 -9.09
C TYR A 106 19.54 4.80 -9.42
N GLN A 107 20.31 5.37 -8.48
CA GLN A 107 21.70 5.79 -8.74
C GLN A 107 22.69 4.62 -8.70
N ASN A 108 22.38 3.58 -7.94
CA ASN A 108 23.27 2.43 -7.75
C ASN A 108 22.69 1.13 -8.33
N PHE A 109 21.71 1.26 -9.23
CA PHE A 109 21.01 0.14 -9.84
C PHE A 109 21.02 0.24 -11.36
N TYR A 110 21.39 -0.86 -12.01
CA TYR A 110 21.23 -1.02 -13.44
C TYR A 110 21.15 -2.51 -13.79
N PHE A 111 20.80 -2.80 -15.04
CA PHE A 111 20.72 -4.16 -15.53
C PHE A 111 21.48 -4.33 -16.83
N LYS A 112 21.76 -5.60 -17.14
CA LYS A 112 22.32 -6.01 -18.42
C LYS A 112 21.43 -7.08 -19.02
N GLY A 113 20.74 -6.74 -20.10
CA GLY A 113 20.13 -7.73 -20.99
C GLY A 113 21.17 -8.25 -21.98
N SER A 114 21.26 -9.57 -22.14
CA SER A 114 22.15 -10.20 -23.11
C SER A 114 21.53 -11.50 -23.64
N LYS A 115 22.19 -12.13 -24.63
CA LYS A 115 21.82 -13.46 -25.11
C LYS A 115 21.83 -14.54 -24.00
N ASN A 116 22.52 -14.28 -22.89
CA ASN A 116 22.63 -15.19 -21.74
C ASN A 116 21.57 -14.90 -20.67
N GLY A 117 20.67 -13.94 -20.89
CA GLY A 117 19.63 -13.53 -19.95
C GLY A 117 19.87 -12.15 -19.36
N ILE A 118 19.23 -11.90 -18.21
CA ILE A 118 19.22 -10.63 -17.49
C ILE A 118 20.10 -10.75 -16.25
N ASP A 119 21.06 -9.84 -16.10
CA ASP A 119 21.83 -9.64 -14.87
C ASP A 119 21.39 -8.34 -14.18
N LEU A 120 21.21 -8.39 -12.86
CA LEU A 120 20.84 -7.25 -12.03
C LEU A 120 22.06 -6.79 -11.23
N TYR A 121 22.37 -5.49 -11.30
CA TYR A 121 23.48 -4.89 -10.57
C TYR A 121 22.96 -3.92 -9.52
N ILE A 122 23.37 -4.13 -8.27
CA ILE A 122 23.25 -3.15 -7.18
C ILE A 122 24.66 -2.91 -6.66
N ASP A 123 25.08 -1.64 -6.56
CA ASP A 123 26.43 -1.24 -6.17
C ASP A 123 27.52 -1.93 -7.02
N ASN A 124 27.28 -2.03 -8.34
CA ASN A 124 28.15 -2.69 -9.32
C ASN A 124 28.39 -4.19 -9.07
N LYS A 125 27.60 -4.84 -8.21
CA LYS A 125 27.66 -6.28 -7.96
C LYS A 125 26.45 -6.98 -8.55
N VAL A 126 26.67 -8.12 -9.19
CA VAL A 126 25.57 -8.98 -9.62
C VAL A 126 24.88 -9.58 -8.40
N ILE A 127 23.56 -9.42 -8.29
CA ILE A 127 22.77 -9.91 -7.16
C ILE A 127 21.68 -10.87 -7.66
N ASP A 128 21.54 -11.99 -6.96
CA ASP A 128 20.39 -12.90 -7.09
C ASP A 128 19.34 -12.53 -6.04
N LEU A 129 18.08 -12.43 -6.47
CA LEU A 129 16.97 -11.89 -5.67
C LEU A 129 15.79 -12.83 -5.72
N ASP A 130 15.08 -12.96 -4.59
CA ASP A 130 13.86 -13.74 -4.50
C ASP A 130 12.62 -12.83 -4.53
N GLY A 131 12.73 -11.64 -3.94
CA GLY A 131 11.67 -10.64 -3.86
C GLY A 131 12.11 -9.23 -4.26
N PHE A 132 11.16 -8.45 -4.77
CA PHE A 132 11.30 -7.03 -5.04
C PHE A 132 10.12 -6.26 -4.46
N LEU A 133 10.41 -5.21 -3.70
CA LEU A 133 9.41 -4.36 -3.07
C LEU A 133 9.83 -2.89 -3.16
N SER A 134 8.85 -2.01 -3.34
CA SER A 134 9.00 -0.57 -3.14
C SER A 134 7.65 -0.07 -2.66
N TYR A 135 7.62 0.80 -1.66
CA TYR A 135 6.37 1.26 -1.08
C TYR A 135 6.19 2.77 -1.22
N GLY A 136 4.94 3.20 -1.37
CA GLY A 136 4.56 4.60 -1.41
C GLY A 136 4.33 5.16 -2.81
N TYR A 137 3.83 6.38 -2.82
CA TYR A 137 3.48 7.12 -4.04
C TYR A 137 4.72 7.65 -4.73
N ARG A 138 4.63 7.78 -6.05
CA ARG A 138 5.70 8.31 -6.89
C ARG A 138 5.15 9.31 -7.90
N SER A 139 5.94 10.31 -8.23
CA SER A 139 5.68 11.24 -9.33
C SER A 139 5.62 10.49 -10.66
N LYS A 140 4.97 11.08 -11.67
CA LYS A 140 4.77 10.45 -12.98
C LYS A 140 6.08 9.91 -13.59
N ASN A 141 7.14 10.72 -13.58
CA ASN A 141 8.45 10.31 -14.11
C ASN A 141 9.04 9.11 -13.35
N ASN A 142 8.91 9.10 -12.02
CA ASN A 142 9.40 8.00 -11.19
C ASN A 142 8.53 6.75 -11.33
N MET A 143 7.24 6.91 -11.65
CA MET A 143 6.32 5.81 -11.91
C MET A 143 6.69 5.08 -13.20
N ASP A 144 6.99 5.79 -14.29
CA ASP A 144 7.38 5.16 -15.56
C ASP A 144 8.65 4.29 -15.38
N ILE A 145 9.65 4.83 -14.68
CA ILE A 145 10.87 4.08 -14.34
C ILE A 145 10.54 2.88 -13.44
N TYR A 146 9.71 3.08 -12.42
CA TYR A 146 9.29 2.02 -11.50
C TYR A 146 8.63 0.86 -12.25
N MET A 147 7.72 1.14 -13.19
CA MET A 147 7.06 0.11 -14.00
C MET A 147 8.06 -0.71 -14.80
N TYR A 148 9.09 -0.09 -15.39
CA TYR A 148 10.17 -0.83 -16.06
C TYR A 148 10.97 -1.71 -15.08
N VAL A 149 11.23 -1.22 -13.87
CA VAL A 149 11.92 -2.02 -12.83
C VAL A 149 11.09 -3.24 -12.45
N VAL A 150 9.79 -3.07 -12.16
CA VAL A 150 8.88 -4.17 -11.82
C VAL A 150 8.85 -5.20 -12.95
N GLN A 151 8.61 -4.76 -14.19
CA GLN A 151 8.56 -5.65 -15.35
C GLN A 151 9.84 -6.47 -15.49
N MET A 152 11.00 -5.82 -15.38
CA MET A 152 12.28 -6.49 -15.48
C MET A 152 12.51 -7.49 -14.33
N MET A 153 12.19 -7.11 -13.10
CA MET A 153 12.27 -7.99 -11.93
C MET A 153 11.44 -9.26 -12.18
N GLU A 154 10.23 -9.12 -12.71
CA GLU A 154 9.39 -10.26 -13.08
C GLU A 154 10.01 -11.11 -14.21
N GLN A 155 10.57 -10.50 -15.26
CA GLN A 155 11.25 -11.23 -16.33
C GLN A 155 12.49 -12.00 -15.83
N LYS A 156 13.15 -11.50 -14.78
CA LYS A 156 14.25 -12.21 -14.09
C LYS A 156 13.74 -13.33 -13.17
N GLY A 157 12.43 -13.41 -12.94
CA GLY A 157 11.82 -14.35 -12.01
C GLY A 157 11.89 -13.87 -10.56
N VAL A 158 11.97 -12.58 -10.29
CA VAL A 158 11.87 -12.03 -8.93
C VAL A 158 10.39 -11.83 -8.58
N VAL A 159 9.97 -12.19 -7.37
CA VAL A 159 8.57 -12.00 -6.92
C VAL A 159 8.35 -10.54 -6.53
N CYS A 160 7.42 -9.87 -7.20
CA CYS A 160 7.14 -8.45 -6.95
C CYS A 160 5.90 -8.25 -6.05
N LEU A 161 5.92 -7.19 -5.23
CA LEU A 161 4.81 -6.90 -4.29
C LEU A 161 3.53 -6.51 -5.01
N HIS A 162 3.62 -5.91 -6.19
CA HIS A 162 2.63 -6.20 -7.22
C HIS A 162 3.35 -6.59 -8.51
N SER A 163 2.67 -7.40 -9.33
CA SER A 163 3.13 -7.65 -10.69
C SER A 163 2.94 -6.39 -11.52
N HIS A 164 3.68 -6.29 -12.62
CA HIS A 164 3.56 -5.19 -13.57
C HIS A 164 2.11 -5.05 -14.09
N GLU A 165 1.44 -6.19 -14.36
CA GLU A 165 0.04 -6.18 -14.79
C GLU A 165 -0.88 -5.58 -13.72
N ILE A 166 -0.71 -5.97 -12.46
CA ILE A 166 -1.53 -5.46 -11.35
C ILE A 166 -1.26 -3.98 -11.12
N ASP A 167 0.01 -3.54 -11.16
CA ASP A 167 0.35 -2.13 -11.05
C ASP A 167 -0.25 -1.31 -12.21
N CYS A 168 -0.28 -1.82 -13.46
CA CYS A 168 -0.97 -1.15 -14.57
C CYS A 168 -2.46 -0.93 -14.28
N ILE A 169 -3.14 -1.93 -13.69
CA ILE A 169 -4.57 -1.87 -13.39
C ILE A 169 -4.82 -0.89 -12.22
N ILE A 170 -4.11 -1.06 -11.11
CA ILE A 170 -4.29 -0.25 -9.90
C ILE A 170 -3.96 1.22 -10.16
N ASN A 171 -2.96 1.53 -10.98
CA ASN A 171 -2.62 2.91 -11.29
C ASN A 171 -3.55 3.56 -12.35
N SER A 172 -4.57 2.84 -12.85
CA SER A 172 -5.50 3.36 -13.86
C SER A 172 -6.96 3.28 -13.38
N LYS A 173 -7.50 4.43 -12.97
CA LYS A 173 -8.92 4.57 -12.57
C LYS A 173 -9.89 4.10 -13.67
N LEU A 174 -9.53 4.28 -14.96
CA LEU A 174 -10.32 3.77 -16.08
C LEU A 174 -10.35 2.25 -16.08
N LEU A 175 -9.17 1.60 -16.04
CA LEU A 175 -9.10 0.14 -16.08
C LEU A 175 -9.87 -0.44 -14.90
N GLN A 176 -9.67 0.11 -13.69
CA GLN A 176 -10.44 -0.29 -12.51
C GLN A 176 -11.95 -0.21 -12.75
N SER A 177 -12.46 0.91 -13.29
CA SER A 177 -13.90 1.06 -13.58
C SER A 177 -14.44 -0.01 -14.54
N ILE A 178 -13.63 -0.45 -15.52
CA ILE A 178 -13.99 -1.50 -16.48
C ILE A 178 -14.06 -2.86 -15.77
N TYR A 179 -13.07 -3.20 -14.94
CA TYR A 179 -13.08 -4.44 -14.17
C TYR A 179 -14.23 -4.47 -13.16
N PHE A 180 -14.49 -3.35 -12.48
CA PHE A 180 -15.62 -3.19 -11.57
C PHE A 180 -16.96 -3.37 -12.29
N GLY A 181 -17.15 -2.73 -13.44
CA GLY A 181 -18.34 -2.89 -14.27
C GLY A 181 -18.56 -4.35 -14.71
N LYS A 182 -17.49 -5.03 -15.17
CA LYS A 182 -17.53 -6.45 -15.55
C LYS A 182 -17.91 -7.36 -14.38
N ALA A 183 -17.39 -7.08 -13.19
CA ALA A 183 -17.66 -7.83 -11.97
C ALA A 183 -18.93 -7.39 -11.23
N LYS A 184 -19.67 -6.41 -11.77
CA LYS A 184 -20.89 -5.84 -11.16
C LYS A 184 -20.64 -5.29 -9.75
N ILE A 185 -19.47 -4.68 -9.54
CA ILE A 185 -19.14 -3.96 -8.31
C ILE A 185 -19.91 -2.63 -8.33
N PRO A 186 -20.59 -2.26 -7.23
CA PRO A 186 -21.29 -0.98 -7.16
C PRO A 186 -20.26 0.16 -7.24
N ILE A 187 -20.33 0.96 -8.29
CA ILE A 187 -19.53 2.17 -8.49
C ILE A 187 -20.46 3.30 -8.92
N PRO A 188 -20.14 4.58 -8.66
CA PRO A 188 -20.86 5.66 -9.31
C PRO A 188 -20.64 5.57 -10.83
N ASP A 189 -21.69 5.78 -11.62
CA ASP A 189 -21.61 5.70 -13.09
C ASP A 189 -20.44 6.55 -13.60
N THR A 190 -19.54 5.91 -14.35
CA THR A 190 -18.27 6.49 -14.77
C THR A 190 -18.15 6.43 -16.28
N TYR A 191 -17.76 7.55 -16.86
CA TYR A 191 -17.69 7.77 -18.29
C TYR A 191 -16.33 8.32 -18.67
N GLN A 192 -15.84 7.91 -19.84
CA GLN A 192 -14.71 8.55 -20.48
C GLN A 192 -15.05 8.84 -21.94
N THR A 193 -14.67 10.03 -22.37
CA THR A 193 -14.78 10.45 -23.77
C THR A 193 -13.39 10.84 -24.26
N PHE A 194 -13.06 10.48 -25.50
CA PHE A 194 -11.74 10.72 -26.08
C PHE A 194 -11.68 11.95 -26.98
N ASP A 195 -12.83 12.59 -27.22
CA ASP A 195 -12.95 13.79 -28.04
C ASP A 195 -14.09 14.67 -27.52
N ILE A 196 -14.06 15.95 -27.91
CA ILE A 196 -15.00 16.97 -27.45
C ILE A 196 -16.43 16.74 -27.94
N GLN A 197 -16.61 16.12 -29.11
CA GLN A 197 -17.93 15.88 -29.69
C GLN A 197 -18.63 14.76 -28.92
N SER A 198 -17.92 13.69 -28.60
CA SER A 198 -18.36 12.62 -27.70
C SER A 198 -18.70 13.18 -26.32
N THR A 199 -17.93 14.13 -25.78
CA THR A 199 -18.27 14.81 -24.52
C THR A 199 -19.58 15.57 -24.60
N LYS A 200 -19.83 16.33 -25.69
CA LYS A 200 -21.10 17.04 -25.90
C LYS A 200 -22.27 16.07 -25.94
N THR A 201 -22.15 15.00 -26.74
CA THR A 201 -23.17 13.95 -26.82
C THR A 201 -23.43 13.31 -25.45
N LEU A 202 -22.39 13.03 -24.65
CA LEU A 202 -22.53 12.49 -23.31
C LEU A 202 -23.36 13.41 -22.40
N VAL A 203 -23.00 14.70 -22.29
CA VAL A 203 -23.70 15.61 -21.39
C VAL A 203 -25.12 15.96 -21.85
N GLU A 204 -25.41 15.84 -23.15
CA GLU A 204 -26.76 16.00 -23.70
C GLU A 204 -27.63 14.77 -23.45
N SER A 205 -27.07 13.57 -23.62
CA SER A 205 -27.79 12.30 -23.50
C SER A 205 -27.97 11.79 -22.07
N VAL A 206 -27.06 12.15 -21.15
CA VAL A 206 -27.07 11.71 -19.75
C VAL A 206 -27.21 12.94 -18.86
N ASP A 207 -28.13 12.88 -17.88
CA ASP A 207 -28.24 13.91 -16.85
C ASP A 207 -27.13 13.74 -15.80
N ILE A 208 -25.90 14.05 -16.21
CA ILE A 208 -24.69 13.77 -15.44
C ILE A 208 -24.27 14.93 -14.54
N ALA A 209 -24.83 16.13 -14.69
CA ALA A 209 -24.47 17.30 -13.88
C ALA A 209 -25.38 17.40 -12.63
N PRO A 210 -24.84 17.64 -11.42
CA PRO A 210 -23.42 17.79 -11.09
C PRO A 210 -22.63 16.47 -11.20
N CYS A 211 -21.37 16.54 -11.64
CA CYS A 211 -20.47 15.39 -11.74
C CYS A 211 -19.15 15.63 -11.00
N ILE A 212 -18.39 14.56 -10.81
CA ILE A 212 -16.97 14.59 -10.45
C ILE A 212 -16.14 14.32 -11.70
N VAL A 213 -15.19 15.20 -12.01
CA VAL A 213 -14.16 14.94 -13.01
C VAL A 213 -12.86 14.57 -12.32
N LYS A 214 -12.22 13.48 -12.76
CA LYS A 214 -10.97 12.95 -12.22
C LYS A 214 -9.93 12.82 -13.33
N LEU A 215 -8.72 13.34 -13.12
CA LEU A 215 -7.57 12.98 -13.97
C LEU A 215 -7.22 11.50 -13.76
N HIS A 216 -6.71 10.84 -14.81
CA HIS A 216 -6.19 9.47 -14.69
C HIS A 216 -5.00 9.40 -13.72
N ASP A 217 -4.03 10.29 -13.91
CA ASP A 217 -2.72 10.24 -13.25
C ASP A 217 -2.67 11.10 -11.95
N GLY A 218 -3.82 11.30 -11.29
CA GLY A 218 -3.93 12.13 -10.09
C GLY A 218 -3.68 11.35 -8.79
N TYR A 219 -2.81 11.88 -7.92
CA TYR A 219 -2.57 11.39 -6.55
C TYR A 219 -3.23 12.29 -5.51
N GLY A 220 -3.67 11.71 -4.39
CA GLY A 220 -4.08 12.47 -3.20
C GLY A 220 -5.34 13.31 -3.40
N GLY A 221 -6.09 13.10 -4.48
CA GLY A 221 -7.22 13.96 -4.86
C GLY A 221 -6.82 15.18 -5.69
N ALA A 222 -5.53 15.35 -6.03
CA ALA A 222 -5.11 16.29 -7.06
C ALA A 222 -5.75 15.89 -8.40
N GLY A 223 -6.41 16.84 -9.05
CA GLY A 223 -7.12 16.58 -10.30
C GLY A 223 -8.53 16.00 -10.13
N VAL A 224 -9.11 16.07 -8.93
CA VAL A 224 -10.53 15.80 -8.69
C VAL A 224 -11.28 17.12 -8.58
N SER A 225 -12.35 17.31 -9.35
CA SER A 225 -13.15 18.54 -9.34
C SER A 225 -14.63 18.24 -9.48
N LYS A 226 -15.45 18.88 -8.66
CA LYS A 226 -16.90 18.88 -8.87
C LYS A 226 -17.26 19.93 -9.92
N ILE A 227 -18.11 19.56 -10.86
CA ILE A 227 -18.61 20.46 -11.90
C ILE A 227 -20.14 20.43 -11.87
N ASP A 228 -20.75 21.60 -11.62
CA ASP A 228 -22.19 21.69 -11.39
C ASP A 228 -23.06 21.79 -12.66
N HIS A 229 -22.46 22.12 -13.81
CA HIS A 229 -23.21 22.42 -15.03
C HIS A 229 -22.58 21.78 -16.28
N LYS A 230 -23.42 21.36 -17.24
CA LYS A 230 -23.04 20.67 -18.48
C LYS A 230 -21.96 21.42 -19.29
N ASN A 231 -22.11 22.74 -19.45
CA ASN A 231 -21.12 23.58 -20.15
C ASN A 231 -19.77 23.61 -19.43
N GLY A 232 -19.77 23.53 -18.09
CA GLY A 232 -18.55 23.40 -17.30
C GLY A 232 -17.80 22.10 -17.62
N ILE A 233 -18.53 20.99 -17.80
CA ILE A 233 -17.96 19.68 -18.11
C ILE A 233 -17.27 19.73 -19.47
N ILE A 234 -17.99 20.20 -20.51
CA ILE A 234 -17.45 20.34 -21.88
C ILE A 234 -16.17 21.20 -21.85
N ASN A 235 -16.20 22.35 -21.17
CA ASN A 235 -15.05 23.26 -21.10
C ASN A 235 -13.85 22.64 -20.38
N PHE A 236 -14.09 21.95 -19.27
CA PHE A 236 -13.02 21.31 -18.51
C PHE A 236 -12.40 20.15 -19.29
N VAL A 237 -13.25 19.28 -19.84
CA VAL A 237 -12.81 18.15 -20.68
C VAL A 237 -12.02 18.63 -21.89
N GLY A 238 -12.52 19.65 -22.59
CA GLY A 238 -11.82 20.25 -23.73
C GLY A 238 -10.42 20.76 -23.37
N LYS A 239 -10.26 21.40 -22.20
CA LYS A 239 -8.95 21.85 -21.72
C LYS A 239 -8.00 20.68 -21.44
N CYS A 240 -8.48 19.61 -20.81
CA CYS A 240 -7.67 18.42 -20.53
C CYS A 240 -7.24 17.70 -21.82
N ILE A 241 -8.16 17.50 -22.78
CA ILE A 241 -7.84 16.93 -24.09
C ILE A 241 -6.74 17.75 -24.78
N TRP A 242 -6.83 19.08 -24.71
CA TRP A 242 -5.84 19.96 -25.33
C TRP A 242 -4.45 19.86 -24.68
N LYS A 243 -4.40 19.48 -23.40
CA LYS A 243 -3.18 19.17 -22.65
C LYS A 243 -2.72 17.72 -22.78
N ASN A 244 -3.42 16.91 -23.58
CA ASN A 244 -3.21 15.46 -23.68
C ASN A 244 -3.36 14.74 -22.33
N GLU A 245 -4.30 15.19 -21.51
CA GLU A 245 -4.67 14.58 -20.23
C GLU A 245 -5.92 13.72 -20.40
N HIS A 246 -5.86 12.48 -19.91
CA HIS A 246 -7.03 11.59 -19.87
C HIS A 246 -7.84 11.84 -18.60
N ILE A 247 -9.16 11.89 -18.75
CA ILE A 247 -10.08 12.19 -17.65
C ILE A 247 -11.28 11.24 -17.61
N LEU A 248 -11.81 11.10 -16.41
CA LEU A 248 -13.04 10.38 -16.11
C LEU A 248 -14.08 11.37 -15.63
N VAL A 249 -15.30 11.24 -16.15
CA VAL A 249 -16.48 11.95 -15.67
C VAL A 249 -17.33 10.94 -14.91
N GLN A 250 -17.55 11.17 -13.62
CA GLN A 250 -18.20 10.25 -12.72
C GLN A 250 -19.43 10.92 -12.07
N LYS A 251 -20.53 10.17 -11.94
CA LYS A 251 -21.74 10.62 -11.25
C LYS A 251 -21.40 11.07 -9.83
N TYR A 252 -21.90 12.23 -9.45
CA TYR A 252 -21.70 12.78 -8.11
C TYR A 252 -22.58 12.07 -7.07
N VAL A 253 -22.00 11.76 -5.92
CA VAL A 253 -22.70 11.17 -4.77
C VAL A 253 -22.83 12.25 -3.69
N PRO A 254 -24.00 12.89 -3.53
CA PRO A 254 -24.12 14.15 -2.79
C PRO A 254 -24.09 14.01 -1.27
N ASP A 255 -24.40 12.84 -0.72
CA ASP A 255 -24.53 12.59 0.71
C ASP A 255 -23.28 11.99 1.37
N SER A 256 -22.15 12.04 0.66
CA SER A 256 -20.85 11.54 1.10
C SER A 256 -19.73 12.59 1.01
N ILE A 257 -20.10 13.88 0.87
CA ILE A 257 -19.16 15.00 0.81
C ILE A 257 -18.20 14.97 2.00
N GLY A 258 -16.90 15.04 1.71
CA GLY A 258 -15.88 15.08 2.75
C GLY A 258 -15.79 13.81 3.57
N ARG A 259 -16.43 12.70 3.17
CA ARG A 259 -16.41 11.43 3.90
C ARG A 259 -16.12 10.25 2.98
N SER A 260 -15.07 9.50 3.29
CA SER A 260 -14.80 8.20 2.65
C SER A 260 -14.51 7.14 3.69
N VAL A 261 -14.83 5.90 3.37
CA VAL A 261 -14.38 4.74 4.12
C VAL A 261 -13.26 4.08 3.33
N ARG A 262 -12.16 3.75 4.01
CA ARG A 262 -11.03 3.02 3.44
C ARG A 262 -10.96 1.66 4.09
N VAL A 263 -11.03 0.63 3.26
CA VAL A 263 -10.86 -0.77 3.67
C VAL A 263 -9.45 -1.21 3.28
N LEU A 264 -8.59 -1.43 4.26
CA LEU A 264 -7.26 -1.99 4.03
C LEU A 264 -7.36 -3.50 3.99
N CYS A 265 -6.83 -4.10 2.94
CA CYS A 265 -6.88 -5.52 2.69
C CYS A 265 -5.49 -6.11 2.46
N PHE A 266 -5.34 -7.36 2.85
CA PHE A 266 -4.19 -8.20 2.51
C PHE A 266 -4.66 -9.51 1.87
N ASN A 267 -4.02 -9.94 0.78
CA ASN A 267 -4.36 -11.15 0.03
C ASN A 267 -5.87 -11.26 -0.27
N GLY A 268 -6.48 -10.16 -0.74
CA GLY A 268 -7.91 -10.08 -1.03
C GLY A 268 -8.84 -10.16 0.19
N LYS A 269 -8.31 -10.02 1.43
CA LYS A 269 -9.10 -10.10 2.68
C LYS A 269 -9.01 -8.83 3.50
N THR A 270 -10.15 -8.42 4.05
CA THR A 270 -10.24 -7.22 4.90
C THR A 270 -9.41 -7.38 6.16
N PHE A 271 -8.48 -6.47 6.37
CA PHE A 271 -7.65 -6.40 7.57
C PHE A 271 -8.22 -5.37 8.55
N SER A 272 -8.59 -4.19 8.03
CA SER A 272 -9.09 -3.09 8.84
C SER A 272 -9.92 -2.10 8.03
N ILE A 273 -10.78 -1.34 8.73
CA ILE A 273 -11.69 -0.36 8.13
C ILE A 273 -11.62 0.96 8.90
N ALA A 274 -11.42 2.04 8.17
CA ALA A 274 -11.25 3.39 8.68
C ALA A 274 -12.18 4.36 7.94
N GLU A 275 -12.77 5.32 8.64
CA GLU A 275 -13.45 6.47 8.04
C GLU A 275 -12.54 7.69 8.07
N TYR A 276 -12.43 8.35 6.92
CA TYR A 276 -11.72 9.59 6.70
C TYR A 276 -12.76 10.69 6.52
N GLN A 277 -12.73 11.70 7.39
CA GLN A 277 -13.69 12.80 7.35
C GLN A 277 -13.00 14.17 7.39
N ASP A 278 -13.22 14.95 6.33
CA ASP A 278 -12.94 16.38 6.32
C ASP A 278 -13.99 17.15 7.14
N LEU A 279 -13.53 18.11 7.93
CA LEU A 279 -14.38 18.97 8.77
C LEU A 279 -14.40 20.42 8.27
N SER A 280 -13.73 20.72 7.15
CA SER A 280 -13.65 22.05 6.55
C SER A 280 -14.75 22.32 5.51
N GLY A 281 -15.50 21.28 5.13
CA GLY A 281 -16.52 21.35 4.08
C GLY A 281 -15.96 21.08 2.67
N SER A 282 -14.74 20.55 2.59
CA SER A 282 -14.12 20.12 1.35
C SER A 282 -14.87 18.93 0.75
N LEU A 283 -14.88 18.87 -0.59
CA LEU A 283 -15.35 17.70 -1.32
C LEU A 283 -14.49 16.47 -1.00
N LEU A 284 -13.20 16.67 -0.82
CA LEU A 284 -12.21 15.62 -0.62
C LEU A 284 -12.07 15.31 0.86
N SER A 285 -12.11 14.02 1.20
CA SER A 285 -11.89 13.51 2.56
C SER A 285 -10.44 13.16 2.86
N ASN A 286 -9.48 13.52 1.99
CA ASN A 286 -8.10 13.10 2.18
C ASN A 286 -7.41 13.94 3.26
N ALA A 287 -6.72 13.26 4.18
CA ALA A 287 -5.98 13.87 5.30
C ALA A 287 -4.93 14.91 4.84
N SER A 288 -4.42 14.78 3.61
CA SER A 288 -3.26 15.53 3.11
C SER A 288 -3.51 17.01 2.81
N TYR A 289 -4.75 17.53 2.90
CA TYR A 289 -5.10 18.85 2.35
C TYR A 289 -5.88 19.80 3.28
N GLY A 290 -6.07 19.50 4.58
CA GLY A 290 -6.84 20.40 5.46
C GLY A 290 -6.47 20.36 6.94
N ASP A 291 -6.56 21.51 7.60
CA ASP A 291 -6.23 21.71 9.03
C ASP A 291 -7.25 21.09 10.01
N LYS A 292 -8.38 20.57 9.50
CA LYS A 292 -9.45 19.97 10.31
C LYS A 292 -9.92 18.65 9.71
N PHE A 293 -9.39 17.56 10.24
CA PHE A 293 -9.61 16.22 9.75
C PHE A 293 -9.89 15.25 10.91
N ARG A 294 -10.75 14.25 10.69
CA ARG A 294 -11.11 13.22 11.67
C ARG A 294 -10.97 11.82 11.07
N LEU A 295 -10.24 10.97 11.80
CA LEU A 295 -10.14 9.54 11.53
C LEU A 295 -10.93 8.75 12.56
N ASN A 296 -11.77 7.83 12.09
CA ASN A 296 -12.51 6.93 12.96
C ASN A 296 -12.25 5.47 12.59
N SER A 297 -12.01 4.62 13.58
CA SER A 297 -12.04 3.17 13.38
C SER A 297 -13.46 2.68 13.16
N LEU A 298 -13.68 1.89 12.11
CA LEU A 298 -14.98 1.26 11.81
C LEU A 298 -14.98 -0.24 12.09
N MET A 299 -14.00 -0.73 12.87
CA MET A 299 -13.85 -2.16 13.19
C MET A 299 -15.05 -2.77 13.93
N SER A 300 -15.81 -1.97 14.68
CA SER A 300 -17.02 -2.40 15.41
C SER A 300 -18.30 -1.80 14.82
N HIS A 301 -18.23 -1.22 13.61
CA HIS A 301 -19.36 -0.57 12.99
C HIS A 301 -20.41 -1.59 12.50
N PRO A 302 -21.73 -1.34 12.62
CA PRO A 302 -22.77 -2.30 12.19
C PRO A 302 -22.70 -2.69 10.71
N LYS A 303 -22.18 -1.80 9.85
CA LYS A 303 -21.96 -2.04 8.42
C LYS A 303 -20.61 -2.69 8.08
N TYR A 304 -19.80 -3.12 9.06
CA TYR A 304 -18.46 -3.70 8.82
C TYR A 304 -18.48 -4.78 7.74
N ASN A 305 -19.39 -5.76 7.84
CA ASN A 305 -19.49 -6.86 6.88
C ASN A 305 -19.83 -6.39 5.46
N ILE A 306 -20.65 -5.34 5.33
CA ILE A 306 -21.02 -4.77 4.03
C ILE A 306 -19.80 -4.10 3.38
N TYR A 307 -19.06 -3.30 4.15
CA TYR A 307 -17.85 -2.65 3.68
C TYR A 307 -16.77 -3.68 3.28
N ALA A 308 -16.55 -4.68 4.12
CA ALA A 308 -15.61 -5.77 3.86
C ALA A 308 -15.98 -6.55 2.60
N GLU A 309 -17.24 -6.97 2.44
CA GLU A 309 -17.68 -7.75 1.29
C GLU A 309 -17.52 -6.98 -0.03
N VAL A 310 -17.92 -5.71 -0.06
CA VAL A 310 -17.78 -4.86 -1.26
C VAL A 310 -16.31 -4.65 -1.60
N ALA A 311 -15.46 -4.40 -0.60
CA ALA A 311 -14.03 -4.20 -0.80
C ALA A 311 -13.31 -5.47 -1.28
N GLU A 312 -13.60 -6.62 -0.68
CA GLU A 312 -13.01 -7.91 -1.09
C GLU A 312 -13.42 -8.29 -2.50
N LYS A 313 -14.68 -8.05 -2.89
CA LYS A 313 -15.16 -8.25 -4.26
C LYS A 313 -14.47 -7.30 -5.25
N ALA A 314 -14.31 -6.03 -4.89
CA ALA A 314 -13.60 -5.06 -5.72
C ALA A 314 -12.15 -5.47 -5.95
N LEU A 315 -11.40 -5.81 -4.90
CA LEU A 315 -10.02 -6.29 -5.02
C LEU A 315 -9.92 -7.56 -5.86
N SER A 316 -10.78 -8.55 -5.59
CA SER A 316 -10.79 -9.82 -6.34
C SER A 316 -11.06 -9.61 -7.84
N SER A 317 -11.80 -8.56 -8.22
CA SER A 317 -12.07 -8.25 -9.62
C SER A 317 -10.86 -7.73 -10.39
N LEU A 318 -9.84 -7.20 -9.69
CA LEU A 318 -8.65 -6.61 -10.29
C LEU A 318 -7.49 -7.61 -10.41
N GLY A 319 -7.50 -8.70 -9.62
CA GLY A 319 -6.52 -9.78 -9.69
C GLY A 319 -5.84 -10.07 -8.35
N ASP A 320 -4.62 -10.63 -8.39
CA ASP A 320 -3.87 -11.04 -7.20
C ASP A 320 -3.16 -9.84 -6.54
N ILE A 321 -3.92 -9.11 -5.74
CA ILE A 321 -3.46 -7.95 -4.99
C ILE A 321 -3.08 -8.37 -3.57
N LEU A 322 -1.79 -8.26 -3.24
CA LEU A 322 -1.29 -8.64 -1.91
C LEU A 322 -1.67 -7.60 -0.87
N ILE A 323 -1.60 -6.32 -1.19
CA ILE A 323 -2.04 -5.23 -0.32
C ILE A 323 -2.82 -4.21 -1.15
N GLY A 324 -3.98 -3.80 -0.65
CA GLY A 324 -4.76 -2.76 -1.31
C GLY A 324 -5.66 -2.01 -0.35
N GLY A 325 -5.83 -0.72 -0.57
CA GLY A 325 -6.82 0.11 0.12
C GLY A 325 -7.98 0.41 -0.81
N VAL A 326 -9.17 -0.08 -0.47
CA VAL A 326 -10.39 0.18 -1.23
C VAL A 326 -11.08 1.41 -0.65
N ASP A 327 -11.19 2.46 -1.46
CA ASP A 327 -11.91 3.67 -1.10
C ASP A 327 -13.37 3.52 -1.51
N ILE A 328 -14.27 3.67 -0.54
CA ILE A 328 -15.72 3.51 -0.71
C ILE A 328 -16.45 4.74 -0.18
N LEU A 329 -17.60 5.03 -0.77
CA LEU A 329 -18.59 5.97 -0.25
C LEU A 329 -19.75 5.17 0.31
N ASP A 330 -20.13 5.46 1.56
CA ASP A 330 -21.35 4.95 2.16
C ASP A 330 -22.46 6.01 1.97
N SER A 331 -23.25 5.85 0.92
CA SER A 331 -24.39 6.72 0.58
C SER A 331 -25.68 6.13 1.12
N LYS A 332 -26.57 6.99 1.62
CA LYS A 332 -27.95 6.65 1.97
C LYS A 332 -28.80 6.40 0.73
N THR A 333 -28.45 7.00 -0.41
CA THR A 333 -29.25 6.96 -1.64
C THR A 333 -28.71 5.94 -2.65
N GLU A 334 -27.40 5.86 -2.82
CA GLU A 334 -26.73 4.96 -3.77
C GLU A 334 -26.19 3.68 -3.10
N GLY A 335 -26.26 3.59 -1.77
CA GLY A 335 -25.67 2.50 -0.99
C GLY A 335 -24.15 2.60 -0.88
N VAL A 336 -23.51 1.45 -0.63
CA VAL A 336 -22.04 1.37 -0.56
C VAL A 336 -21.48 1.22 -1.97
N VAL A 337 -20.72 2.22 -2.41
CA VAL A 337 -20.12 2.26 -3.75
C VAL A 337 -18.60 2.40 -3.67
N VAL A 338 -17.88 1.75 -4.58
CA VAL A 338 -16.42 1.79 -4.68
C VAL A 338 -15.98 2.95 -5.57
N LEU A 339 -14.95 3.67 -5.14
CA LEU A 339 -14.33 4.75 -5.90
C LEU A 339 -13.08 4.31 -6.63
N GLU A 340 -12.16 3.68 -5.90
CA GLU A 340 -10.89 3.19 -6.42
C GLU A 340 -10.25 2.20 -5.43
N VAL A 341 -9.31 1.42 -5.94
CA VAL A 341 -8.38 0.59 -5.19
C VAL A 341 -6.99 1.20 -5.35
N ASN A 342 -6.33 1.43 -4.22
CA ASN A 342 -4.97 1.96 -4.15
C ASN A 342 -4.00 0.83 -3.79
N GLY A 343 -2.90 0.67 -4.54
CA GLY A 343 -1.89 -0.37 -4.30
C GLY A 343 -0.87 -0.02 -3.22
N PHE A 344 -0.76 1.26 -2.86
CA PHE A 344 0.08 1.75 -1.77
C PHE A 344 -0.79 2.53 -0.75
N PRO A 345 -1.73 1.84 -0.07
CA PRO A 345 -2.62 2.49 0.87
C PRO A 345 -1.88 3.06 2.09
N ASP A 346 -2.52 3.98 2.81
CA ASP A 346 -1.99 4.43 4.09
C ASP A 346 -2.10 3.30 5.14
N ILE A 347 -0.95 2.82 5.60
CA ILE A 347 -0.84 1.80 6.64
C ILE A 347 -0.75 2.44 8.03
N PHE A 348 -0.14 3.63 8.12
CA PHE A 348 0.20 4.25 9.40
C PHE A 348 -1.04 4.78 10.10
N ASP A 349 -1.84 5.61 9.40
CA ASP A 349 -3.09 6.16 9.94
C ASP A 349 -4.05 5.03 10.34
N ASN A 350 -4.11 4.00 9.50
CA ASN A 350 -4.93 2.82 9.77
C ASN A 350 -4.46 2.07 11.03
N TRP A 351 -3.16 1.90 11.21
CA TRP A 351 -2.62 1.25 12.39
C TRP A 351 -2.92 2.05 13.65
N LEU A 352 -2.69 3.36 13.65
CA LEU A 352 -2.95 4.23 14.81
C LEU A 352 -4.39 4.14 15.30
N ILE A 353 -5.37 4.16 14.40
CA ILE A 353 -6.78 4.20 14.80
C ILE A 353 -7.36 2.81 15.09
N THR A 354 -6.85 1.76 14.46
CA THR A 354 -7.40 0.40 14.60
C THR A 354 -6.62 -0.47 15.58
N GLY A 355 -5.40 -0.08 15.95
CA GLY A 355 -4.47 -0.89 16.73
C GLY A 355 -3.90 -2.09 15.97
N LYS A 356 -4.23 -2.27 14.68
CA LYS A 356 -3.73 -3.38 13.87
C LYS A 356 -2.50 -2.96 13.07
N CYS A 357 -1.35 -3.56 13.36
CA CYS A 357 -0.09 -3.24 12.69
C CYS A 357 -0.05 -3.80 11.26
N GLY A 358 -0.40 -2.96 10.27
CA GLY A 358 -0.36 -3.35 8.86
C GLY A 358 1.04 -3.56 8.29
N PHE A 359 2.09 -2.94 8.87
CA PHE A 359 3.47 -3.12 8.40
C PHE A 359 3.99 -4.54 8.64
N HIS A 360 3.72 -5.11 9.82
CA HIS A 360 4.00 -6.51 10.11
C HIS A 360 3.21 -7.43 9.18
N GLN A 361 1.91 -7.15 8.98
CA GLN A 361 1.07 -7.95 8.09
C GLN A 361 1.58 -7.94 6.64
N LEU A 362 2.04 -6.78 6.14
CA LEU A 362 2.66 -6.64 4.83
C LEU A 362 3.89 -7.53 4.69
N ALA A 363 4.84 -7.42 5.64
CA ALA A 363 6.06 -8.19 5.62
C ALA A 363 5.78 -9.71 5.63
N LYS A 364 4.88 -10.16 6.51
CA LYS A 364 4.48 -11.57 6.60
C LYS A 364 3.86 -12.07 5.30
N CYS A 365 2.86 -11.36 4.77
CA CYS A 365 2.20 -11.73 3.52
C CYS A 365 3.19 -11.81 2.36
N PHE A 366 4.11 -10.84 2.25
CA PHE A 366 5.07 -10.81 1.15
C PHE A 366 6.10 -11.93 1.27
N MET A 367 6.57 -12.21 2.49
CA MET A 367 7.46 -13.34 2.75
C MET A 367 6.81 -14.67 2.40
N ASP A 368 5.54 -14.86 2.76
CA ASP A 368 4.80 -16.07 2.40
C ASP A 368 4.60 -16.19 0.88
N LYS A 369 4.33 -15.07 0.18
CA LYS A 369 4.27 -15.03 -1.29
C LYS A 369 5.57 -15.50 -1.93
N ILE A 370 6.72 -15.01 -1.44
CA ILE A 370 8.05 -15.41 -1.93
C ILE A 370 8.31 -16.90 -1.65
N LYS A 371 8.09 -17.36 -0.42
CA LYS A 371 8.28 -18.77 -0.03
C LYS A 371 7.47 -19.71 -0.92
N ASN A 372 6.20 -19.39 -1.15
CA ASN A 372 5.33 -20.18 -2.01
C ASN A 372 5.81 -20.22 -3.46
N ALA A 373 6.34 -19.10 -3.99
CA ALA A 373 6.92 -19.07 -5.33
C ALA A 373 8.19 -19.92 -5.44
N ILE A 374 9.07 -19.89 -4.43
CA ILE A 374 10.27 -20.73 -4.37
C ILE A 374 9.89 -22.22 -4.35
N LEU A 375 8.94 -22.60 -3.49
CA LEU A 375 8.47 -23.99 -3.39
C LEU A 375 7.91 -24.50 -4.72
N LYS A 376 7.07 -23.71 -5.39
CA LYS A 376 6.52 -24.06 -6.72
C LYS A 376 7.62 -24.29 -7.77
N ARG A 377 8.68 -23.47 -7.76
CA ARG A 377 9.82 -23.62 -8.69
C ARG A 377 10.65 -24.88 -8.40
N CYS A 378 10.83 -25.23 -7.13
CA CYS A 378 11.52 -26.46 -6.75
C CYS A 378 10.73 -27.71 -7.18
N SER A 379 9.41 -27.72 -6.99
CA SER A 379 8.56 -28.84 -7.40
C SER A 379 8.55 -29.06 -8.92
N ASN A 380 8.59 -27.98 -9.71
CA ASN A 380 8.59 -28.07 -11.17
C ASN A 380 9.94 -28.52 -11.78
N LYS A 381 11.04 -28.55 -11.01
CA LYS A 381 12.35 -29.03 -11.47
C LYS A 381 12.55 -30.54 -11.31
N ASN A 382 11.61 -31.24 -10.67
CA ASN A 382 11.69 -32.67 -10.39
C ASN A 382 10.88 -33.55 -11.37
N PHE A 383 10.55 -33.05 -12.56
CA PHE A 383 9.86 -33.78 -13.62
C PHE A 383 10.64 -33.76 -14.94
#